data_AF-A0A938EAX7-F1
#
_entry.id   AF-A0A938EAX7-F1
#
_cell.length_a   1.000
_cell.length_b   1.000
_cell.length_c   1.000
_cell.angle_alpha   90.00
_cell.angle_beta   90.00
_cell.angle_gamma   90.00
#
_symmetry.space_group_name_H-M   'P 1'
#
loop_
_entity.id
_entity.type
_entity.pdbx_description
1 polymer ?
#
loop_
_entity_poly.entity_id
_entity_poly.type
_entity_poly.pdbx_seq_one_letter_code
_entity_poly.pdbx_strand_id
1 'polypeptide(L)'
;MPIGGGLKERVVVTPDRETLEKVAKAASGTFYDAPDARRLERVYEDLGSRIGRKREDREITAAFAGAGGLLALVAAGLSMAWFRRPL
;
A
#
# COMPACT_ATOMS: atom_id res chain seq x y z
N MET A 1 -8.20 -28.00 52.82
CA MET A 1 -8.10 -26.52 52.78
C MET A 1 -7.72 -26.09 51.37
N PRO A 2 -8.53 -25.25 50.69
CA PRO A 2 -8.18 -24.66 49.40
C PRO A 2 -7.34 -23.40 49.59
N ILE A 3 -6.23 -23.28 48.84
CA ILE A 3 -5.40 -22.06 48.80
C ILE A 3 -6.11 -21.00 47.93
N GLY A 4 -6.59 -19.95 48.60
CA GLY A 4 -7.05 -18.72 47.99
C GLY A 4 -5.88 -17.79 47.69
N GLY A 5 -5.95 -17.09 46.55
CA GLY A 5 -4.98 -16.07 46.17
C GLY A 5 -4.39 -16.32 44.80
N GLY A 6 -5.16 -16.03 43.75
CA GLY A 6 -4.68 -15.99 42.37
C GLY A 6 -3.66 -14.89 42.17
N LEU A 7 -2.40 -15.18 42.48
CA LEU A 7 -1.26 -14.47 41.92
C LEU A 7 -1.01 -15.07 40.54
N LYS A 8 -1.39 -14.33 39.50
CA LYS A 8 -0.88 -14.54 38.14
C LYS A 8 0.60 -14.18 38.15
N GLU A 9 1.41 -14.98 38.83
CA GLU A 9 2.86 -14.86 38.78
C GLU A 9 3.25 -15.27 37.37
N ARG A 10 3.46 -14.25 36.53
CA ARG A 10 3.91 -14.44 35.16
C ARG A 10 5.39 -14.82 35.25
N VAL A 11 5.66 -16.10 35.47
CA VAL A 11 7.03 -16.62 35.47
C VAL A 11 7.57 -16.49 34.05
N VAL A 12 8.50 -15.56 33.87
CA VAL A 12 9.21 -15.39 32.59
C VAL A 12 10.26 -16.49 32.54
N VAL A 13 9.92 -17.60 31.90
CA VAL A 13 10.87 -18.68 31.62
C VAL A 13 11.66 -18.34 30.37
N THR A 14 12.98 -18.52 30.43
CA THR A 14 13.83 -18.41 29.24
C THR A 14 13.41 -19.52 28.27
N PRO A 15 13.09 -19.20 27.00
CA PRO A 15 12.73 -20.22 26.02
C PRO A 15 13.87 -21.24 25.85
N ASP A 16 13.56 -22.52 25.94
CA ASP A 16 14.49 -23.59 25.60
C ASP A 16 14.63 -23.66 24.07
N ARG A 17 15.69 -23.03 23.57
CA ARG A 17 15.92 -22.85 22.12
C ARG A 17 16.18 -24.17 21.41
N GLU A 18 16.84 -25.12 22.07
CA GLU A 18 17.17 -26.43 21.50
C GLU A 18 15.91 -27.26 21.27
N THR A 19 14.99 -27.23 22.22
CA THR A 19 13.69 -27.91 22.11
C THR A 19 12.83 -27.27 21.04
N LEU A 20 12.81 -25.94 20.97
CA LEU A 20 12.04 -25.21 19.96
C LEU A 20 12.58 -25.45 18.53
N GLU A 21 13.90 -25.59 18.35
CA GLU A 21 14.50 -25.91 17.05
C GLU A 21 14.12 -27.33 16.58
N LYS A 22 14.10 -28.31 17.49
CA LYS A 22 13.67 -29.69 17.19
C LYS A 22 12.21 -29.73 16.74
N VAL A 23 11.32 -28.98 17.40
CA VAL A 23 9.91 -28.86 17.02
C VAL A 23 9.75 -28.21 15.65
N ALA A 24 10.51 -27.14 15.36
CA ALA A 24 10.49 -26.50 14.06
C ALA A 24 10.91 -27.46 12.93
N LYS A 25 11.99 -28.22 13.12
CA LYS A 25 12.44 -29.24 12.14
C LYS A 25 11.39 -30.35 11.94
N ALA A 26 10.76 -30.81 13.02
CA ALA A 26 9.70 -31.82 12.94
C ALA A 26 8.47 -31.31 12.17
N ALA A 27 8.15 -30.02 12.28
CA ALA A 27 7.06 -29.37 11.56
C ALA A 27 7.46 -28.87 10.16
N SER A 28 8.66 -29.18 9.67
CA SER A 28 9.25 -28.61 8.44
C SER A 28 9.27 -27.07 8.40
N GLY A 29 9.27 -26.43 9.57
CA GLY A 29 9.34 -24.98 9.75
C GLY A 29 10.76 -24.50 10.09
N THR A 30 11.00 -23.19 9.95
CA THR A 30 12.30 -22.56 10.26
C THR A 30 12.24 -21.88 11.63
N PHE A 31 13.23 -22.12 12.49
CA PHE A 31 13.34 -21.46 13.79
C PHE A 31 13.93 -20.05 13.62
N TYR A 32 13.24 -19.02 14.12
CA TYR A 32 13.71 -17.63 14.13
C TYR A 32 13.80 -17.13 15.57
N ASP A 33 15.00 -16.75 15.98
CA ASP A 33 15.25 -16.12 17.27
C ASP A 33 15.13 -14.59 17.13
N ALA A 34 14.47 -13.93 18.09
CA ALA A 34 14.26 -12.47 18.05
C ALA A 34 15.40 -11.73 18.80
N PRO A 35 15.88 -10.56 18.34
CA PRO A 35 15.20 -9.62 17.44
C PRO A 35 15.87 -9.55 16.06
N ASP A 36 15.22 -10.12 15.04
CA ASP A 36 15.64 -10.05 13.64
C ASP A 36 15.24 -8.71 12.99
N ALA A 37 15.58 -7.59 13.65
CA ALA A 37 15.41 -6.24 13.11
C ALA A 37 16.20 -6.02 11.81
N ARG A 38 17.27 -6.81 11.59
CA ARG A 38 18.15 -6.71 10.42
C ARG A 38 17.61 -7.43 9.17
N ARG A 39 16.49 -8.17 9.26
CA ARG A 39 15.87 -8.83 8.10
C ARG A 39 14.72 -8.02 7.49
N LEU A 40 14.19 -7.03 8.21
CA LEU A 40 13.17 -6.11 7.67
C LEU A 40 13.72 -5.24 6.54
N GLU A 41 14.97 -4.79 6.63
CA GLU A 41 15.58 -3.89 5.64
C GLU A 41 15.76 -4.53 4.25
N ARG A 42 16.17 -5.82 4.21
CA ARG A 42 16.29 -6.58 2.96
C ARG A 42 14.95 -6.85 2.27
N VAL A 43 13.87 -7.00 3.04
CA VAL A 43 12.52 -7.18 2.48
C VAL A 43 12.01 -5.87 1.87
N TYR A 44 12.33 -4.72 2.48
CA TYR A 44 11.98 -3.40 1.94
C TYR A 44 12.79 -3.01 0.69
N GLU A 45 14.09 -3.34 0.61
CA GLU A 45 14.89 -3.12 -0.62
C GLU A 45 14.35 -3.90 -1.82
N ASP A 46 13.91 -5.15 -1.63
CA ASP A 46 13.38 -5.99 -2.73
C ASP A 46 11.97 -5.57 -3.17
N LEU A 47 11.15 -5.05 -2.24
CA LEU A 47 9.80 -4.52 -2.50
C LEU A 47 9.79 -3.18 -3.25
N GLY A 48 10.81 -2.33 -3.07
CA GLY A 48 10.90 -1.03 -3.73
C GLY A 48 10.97 -1.12 -5.26
N SER A 49 11.47 -2.23 -5.80
CA SER A 49 11.59 -2.46 -7.26
C SER A 49 10.28 -2.89 -7.93
N ARG A 50 9.29 -3.36 -7.16
CA ARG A 50 7.99 -3.84 -7.68
C ARG A 50 6.87 -2.80 -7.59
N ILE A 51 7.21 -1.52 -7.48
CA ILE A 51 6.28 -0.46 -7.89
C ILE A 51 6.27 -0.45 -9.43
N GLY A 52 5.65 -1.47 -9.99
CA GLY A 52 5.42 -1.60 -11.42
C GLY A 52 4.50 -0.47 -11.86
N ARG A 53 5.00 0.38 -12.77
CA ARG A 53 4.14 1.32 -13.50
C ARG A 53 3.11 0.52 -14.27
N LYS A 54 1.88 0.45 -13.75
CA LYS A 54 0.74 -0.08 -14.49
C LYS A 54 0.38 0.96 -15.56
N ARG A 55 0.49 0.59 -16.84
CA ARG A 55 -0.09 1.39 -17.91
C ARG A 55 -1.59 1.26 -17.77
N GLU A 56 -2.23 2.37 -17.44
CA GLU A 56 -3.68 2.49 -17.41
C GLU A 56 -4.08 3.31 -18.63
N ASP A 57 -4.94 2.73 -19.46
CA ASP A 57 -5.50 3.41 -20.62
C ASP A 57 -6.44 4.49 -20.10
N ARG A 58 -5.94 5.74 -20.05
CA ARG A 58 -6.75 6.88 -19.65
C ARG A 58 -7.58 7.34 -20.85
N GLU A 59 -8.89 7.37 -20.68
CA GLU A 59 -9.79 7.90 -21.70
C GLU A 59 -9.49 9.38 -21.98
N ILE A 60 -9.11 9.65 -23.23
CA ILE A 60 -8.85 11.00 -23.75
C ILE A 60 -10.11 11.71 -24.23
N THR A 61 -11.26 11.03 -24.22
CA THR A 61 -12.56 11.56 -24.67
C THR A 61 -12.93 12.87 -23.96
N ALA A 62 -12.68 12.97 -22.65
CA ALA A 62 -12.95 14.19 -21.89
C ALA A 62 -12.10 15.38 -22.38
N ALA A 63 -10.84 15.14 -22.78
CA ALA A 63 -9.97 16.18 -23.33
C ALA A 63 -10.47 16.65 -24.71
N PHE A 64 -10.92 15.72 -25.57
CA PHE A 64 -11.53 16.06 -26.86
C PHE A 64 -12.85 16.81 -26.70
N ALA A 65 -13.72 16.37 -25.79
CA ALA A 65 -14.97 17.05 -25.48
C ALA A 65 -14.72 18.47 -24.94
N GLY A 66 -13.74 18.62 -24.04
CA GLY A 66 -13.32 19.91 -23.50
C GLY A 66 -12.76 20.84 -24.59
N ALA A 67 -11.89 20.33 -25.45
CA ALA A 67 -11.33 21.08 -26.59
C ALA A 67 -12.42 21.52 -27.57
N GLY A 68 -13.37 20.63 -27.89
CA GLY A 68 -14.53 20.96 -28.74
C GLY A 68 -15.42 22.03 -28.12
N GLY A 69 -15.70 21.94 -26.81
CA GLY A 69 -16.45 22.97 -26.08
C GLY A 69 -15.75 24.33 -26.09
N LEU A 70 -14.44 24.36 -25.87
CA LEU A 70 -13.62 25.57 -25.97
C LEU A 70 -13.68 26.20 -27.37
N LEU A 71 -13.53 25.39 -28.41
CA LEU A 71 -13.66 25.85 -29.79
C LEU A 71 -15.05 26.40 -30.10
N ALA A 72 -16.11 25.77 -29.59
CA ALA A 72 -17.48 26.26 -29.75
C ALA A 72 -17.70 27.61 -29.07
N LEU A 73 -17.16 27.81 -27.85
CA LEU A 73 -17.21 29.10 -27.15
C LEU A 73 -16.44 30.19 -27.91
N VAL A 74 -15.25 29.86 -28.41
CA VAL A 74 -14.45 30.78 -29.23
C VAL A 74 -15.18 31.14 -30.52
N ALA A 75 -15.76 30.17 -31.21
CA ALA A 75 -16.56 30.40 -32.42
C ALA A 75 -17.80 31.26 -32.14
N ALA A 76 -18.49 31.03 -31.01
CA ALA A 76 -19.63 31.86 -30.60
C ALA A 76 -19.20 33.30 -30.29
N GLY A 77 -18.09 33.49 -29.57
CA GLY A 77 -17.54 34.81 -29.27
C GLY A 77 -17.07 35.55 -30.52
N LEU A 78 -16.36 34.86 -31.41
CA LEU A 78 -15.95 35.40 -32.72
C LEU A 78 -17.16 35.72 -33.59
N SER A 79 -18.18 34.86 -33.61
CA SER A 79 -19.44 35.10 -34.33
C SER A 79 -20.11 36.38 -33.84
N MET A 80 -20.26 36.57 -32.52
CA MET A 80 -20.81 37.80 -31.95
C MET A 80 -19.95 39.03 -32.24
N ALA A 81 -18.63 38.89 -32.18
CA ALA A 81 -17.69 39.97 -32.48
C ALA A 81 -17.72 40.37 -33.97
N TRP A 82 -17.84 39.41 -34.89
CA TRP A 82 -17.90 39.66 -36.34
C TRP A 82 -19.26 40.15 -36.80
N PHE A 83 -20.34 39.61 -36.24
CA PHE A 83 -21.69 40.04 -36.59
C PHE A 83 -22.05 41.43 -36.05
N ARG A 84 -21.17 42.07 -35.25
CA ARG A 84 -21.34 43.43 -34.70
C ARG A 84 -22.82 43.79 -34.54
N ARG A 85 -23.55 42.97 -33.77
CA ARG A 85 -24.75 43.45 -33.12
C ARG A 85 -24.28 44.03 -31.80
N PRO A 86 -24.10 45.35 -31.68
CA PRO A 86 -24.30 45.93 -30.36
C PRO A 86 -25.71 45.50 -29.93
N LEU A 87 -25.81 44.91 -28.75
CA LEU A 87 -27.09 44.84 -28.05
C LEU A 87 -27.71 46.24 -27.99
#